data_AF-A0A9D9SEQ7-F1
#
_entry.id   AF-A0A9D9SEQ7-F1
#
_cell.length_a   1.000
_cell.length_b   1.000
_cell.length_c   1.000
_cell.angle_alpha   90.00
_cell.angle_beta   90.00
_cell.angle_gamma   90.00
#
_symmetry.space_group_name_H-M   'P 1'
#
loop_
_entity.id
_entity.type
_entity.pdbx_description
1 polymer ?
#
loop_
_entity_poly.entity_id
_entity_poly.type
_entity_poly.pdbx_seq_one_letter_code
_entity_poly.pdbx_strand_id
1 'polypeptide(L)'
;MRVFALLLCVFCIAGVAAAQPNWQSNLDSRIRFYQTTDLGIILAGTEKSLYAIDGQTGERLWRRSTGKIGETAVTPVPDTDVVLFTQDVG
;
A
#
# COMPACT_ATOMS: atom_id res chain seq x y z
N MET A 1 50.34 19.36 -7.36
CA MET A 1 50.18 18.95 -8.76
C MET A 1 50.06 17.43 -8.95
N ARG A 2 50.55 16.56 -8.06
CA ARG A 2 49.93 16.05 -6.81
C ARG A 2 48.42 15.88 -6.93
N VAL A 3 47.97 14.64 -7.15
CA VAL A 3 46.81 13.89 -6.57
C VAL A 3 45.42 14.56 -6.51
N PHE A 4 45.31 15.89 -6.55
CA PHE A 4 44.10 16.69 -6.52
C PHE A 4 43.26 16.61 -7.80
N ALA A 5 43.86 16.24 -8.93
CA ALA A 5 43.13 16.14 -10.21
C ALA A 5 42.28 14.86 -10.33
N LEU A 6 42.56 13.84 -9.51
CA LEU A 6 41.79 12.58 -9.51
C LEU A 6 40.68 12.55 -8.45
N LEU A 7 40.67 13.52 -7.53
CA LEU A 7 39.62 13.66 -6.51
C LEU A 7 38.41 14.48 -6.98
N LEU A 8 38.45 15.11 -8.16
CA LEU A 8 37.37 15.99 -8.63
C LEU A 8 36.39 15.35 -9.64
N CYS A 9 36.66 14.15 -10.15
CA CYS A 9 35.77 13.50 -11.14
C CYS A 9 34.83 12.43 -10.57
N VAL A 10 35.00 12.01 -9.31
CA VAL A 10 34.13 10.99 -8.70
C VAL A 10 32.91 11.61 -8.00
N PHE A 11 32.79 12.94 -7.97
CA PHE A 11 31.68 13.63 -7.31
C PHE A 11 30.48 13.95 -8.22
N CYS A 12 30.47 13.51 -9.48
CA CYS A 12 29.43 13.89 -10.45
C CYS A 12 28.48 12.77 -10.86
N ILE A 13 28.42 11.67 -10.12
CA ILE A 13 27.29 10.73 -10.22
C ILE A 13 26.68 10.60 -8.83
N ALA A 14 26.16 11.72 -8.32
CA ALA A 14 25.04 11.67 -7.40
C ALA A 14 23.87 11.10 -8.20
N GLY A 15 23.89 9.77 -8.38
CA GLY A 15 22.79 9.03 -8.97
C GLY A 15 21.54 9.44 -8.22
N VAL A 16 20.52 9.86 -8.97
CA VAL A 16 19.20 10.08 -8.42
C VAL A 16 18.78 8.75 -7.81
N ALA A 17 18.95 8.60 -6.50
CA ALA A 17 18.48 7.43 -5.79
C ALA A 17 16.97 7.48 -5.90
N ALA A 18 16.41 6.73 -6.84
CA ALA A 18 14.98 6.59 -6.97
C ALA A 18 14.47 6.05 -5.63
N ALA A 19 13.54 6.76 -5.01
CA ALA A 19 12.91 6.30 -3.79
C ALA A 19 12.26 4.94 -4.08
N GLN A 20 12.83 3.88 -3.51
CA GLN A 20 12.25 2.55 -3.59
C GLN A 20 11.22 2.39 -2.47
N PRO A 21 10.05 1.79 -2.75
CA PRO A 21 9.07 1.55 -1.71
C PRO A 21 9.65 0.58 -0.68
N ASN A 22 9.42 0.85 0.61
CA ASN A 22 9.87 -0.02 1.70
C ASN A 22 9.24 -1.42 1.61
N TRP A 23 8.05 -1.52 1.03
CA TRP A 23 7.34 -2.76 0.77
C TRP A 23 6.42 -2.63 -0.44
N GLN A 24 6.01 -3.77 -1.00
CA GLN A 24 4.97 -3.85 -2.03
C GLN A 24 4.10 -5.09 -1.79
N SER A 25 2.79 -4.96 -2.02
CA SER A 25 1.83 -6.07 -1.93
C SER A 25 1.17 -6.33 -3.29
N ASN A 26 1.13 -7.59 -3.72
CA ASN A 26 0.50 -7.99 -4.97
C ASN A 26 -0.97 -8.36 -4.73
N LEU A 27 -1.87 -7.61 -5.36
CA LEU A 27 -3.31 -7.82 -5.29
C LEU A 27 -3.85 -8.46 -6.58
N ASP A 28 -5.06 -9.01 -6.50
CA ASP A 28 -5.63 -9.83 -7.58
C ASP A 28 -6.13 -9.06 -8.81
N SER A 29 -6.25 -7.74 -8.70
CA SER A 29 -6.82 -6.87 -9.72
C SER A 29 -6.56 -5.40 -9.39
N ARG A 30 -7.02 -4.50 -10.27
CA ARG A 30 -6.90 -3.05 -10.10
C ARG A 30 -7.50 -2.61 -8.76
N ILE A 31 -6.74 -1.79 -8.03
CA ILE A 31 -7.22 -1.10 -6.83
C ILE A 31 -8.18 0.00 -7.26
N ARG A 32 -9.37 0.05 -6.66
CA ARG A 32 -10.37 1.09 -6.90
C ARG A 32 -10.39 2.14 -5.80
N PHE A 33 -10.17 1.73 -4.57
CA PHE A 33 -10.04 2.63 -3.42
C PHE A 33 -9.15 1.98 -2.36
N TYR A 34 -8.67 2.81 -1.46
CA TYR A 34 -7.99 2.38 -0.25
C TYR A 34 -8.26 3.37 0.88
N GLN A 35 -8.25 2.87 2.10
CA GLN A 35 -8.37 3.68 3.33
C GLN A 35 -7.47 3.08 4.41
N THR A 36 -7.06 3.89 5.37
CA THR A 36 -6.20 3.45 6.48
C THR A 36 -6.99 3.53 7.78
N THR A 37 -6.92 2.49 8.60
CA THR A 37 -7.52 2.48 9.95
C THR A 37 -6.60 3.14 10.98
N ASP A 38 -7.14 3.48 12.15
CA ASP A 38 -6.35 4.05 13.26
C ASP A 38 -5.26 3.09 13.77
N LEU A 39 -5.40 1.78 13.51
CA LEU A 39 -4.42 0.75 13.84
C LEU A 39 -3.34 0.55 12.76
N GLY A 40 -3.31 1.40 11.73
CA GLY A 40 -2.32 1.32 10.65
C GLY A 40 -2.57 0.19 9.64
N ILE A 41 -3.80 -0.35 9.60
CA ILE A 41 -4.20 -1.34 8.59
C ILE A 41 -4.67 -0.59 7.35
N ILE A 42 -4.15 -0.94 6.18
CA ILE A 42 -4.63 -0.47 4.89
C ILE A 42 -5.73 -1.41 4.41
N LEU A 43 -6.93 -0.88 4.26
CA LEU A 43 -8.02 -1.54 3.58
C LEU A 43 -7.96 -1.18 2.09
N ALA A 44 -7.85 -2.18 1.22
CA ALA A 44 -7.78 -1.96 -0.22
C ALA A 44 -8.90 -2.73 -0.94
N GLY A 45 -9.77 -1.99 -1.62
CA GLY A 45 -10.83 -2.55 -2.46
C GLY A 45 -10.36 -2.67 -3.91
N THR A 46 -10.43 -3.87 -4.47
CA THR A 46 -10.11 -4.15 -5.87
C THR A 46 -11.38 -4.34 -6.71
N GLU A 47 -11.23 -4.69 -7.99
CA GLU A 47 -12.35 -5.12 -8.84
C GLU A 47 -12.98 -6.44 -8.37
N LYS A 48 -12.26 -7.23 -7.56
CA LYS A 48 -12.65 -8.60 -7.20
C LYS A 48 -12.73 -8.87 -5.70
N SER A 49 -11.98 -8.13 -4.89
CA SER A 49 -11.78 -8.45 -3.48
C SER A 49 -11.62 -7.21 -2.61
N LEU A 50 -11.87 -7.38 -1.31
CA LEU A 50 -11.45 -6.49 -0.25
C LEU A 50 -10.25 -7.11 0.48
N TYR A 51 -9.26 -6.30 0.81
CA TYR A 51 -8.04 -6.70 1.52
C TYR A 51 -7.86 -5.88 2.79
N ALA A 52 -7.28 -6.49 3.81
CA ALA A 52 -6.53 -5.78 4.85
C ALA A 52 -5.04 -6.11 4.71
N ILE A 53 -4.24 -5.06 4.79
CA ILE A 53 -2.80 -5.09 4.60
C ILE A 53 -2.17 -4.36 5.78
N ASP A 54 -1.16 -4.93 6.39
CA ASP A 54 -0.36 -4.24 7.39
C ASP A 54 0.38 -3.06 6.73
N GLY A 55 0.13 -1.83 7.20
CA GLY A 55 0.70 -0.62 6.59
C GLY A 55 2.21 -0.46 6.78
N GLN A 56 2.82 -1.19 7.72
CA GLN A 56 4.26 -1.14 7.99
C GLN A 56 5.03 -2.16 7.14
N THR A 57 4.47 -3.36 6.96
CA THR A 57 5.18 -4.48 6.31
C THR A 57 4.67 -4.78 4.91
N GLY A 58 3.47 -4.34 4.54
CA GLY A 58 2.80 -4.75 3.30
C GLY A 58 2.23 -6.17 3.35
N GLU A 59 2.29 -6.83 4.51
CA GLU A 59 1.74 -8.17 4.71
C GLU A 59 0.22 -8.16 4.55
N ARG A 60 -0.29 -9.12 3.79
CA ARG A 60 -1.74 -9.31 3.66
C ARG A 60 -2.27 -10.05 4.88
N LEU A 61 -2.90 -9.31 5.79
CA LEU A 61 -3.57 -9.85 6.97
C LEU A 61 -4.77 -10.72 6.57
N TRP A 62 -5.58 -10.26 5.61
CA TRP A 62 -6.67 -11.07 5.05
C TRP A 62 -7.12 -10.62 3.66
N ARG A 63 -7.91 -11.48 3.01
CA ARG A 63 -8.64 -11.21 1.75
C ARG A 63 -10.07 -11.73 1.87
N ARG A 64 -11.02 -11.01 1.26
CA ARG A 64 -12.40 -11.44 1.04
C ARG A 64 -12.79 -11.21 -0.42
N SER A 65 -13.30 -12.25 -1.08
CA SER A 65 -13.84 -12.12 -2.44
C SER A 65 -15.22 -11.47 -2.37
N THR A 66 -15.27 -10.15 -2.55
CA THR A 66 -16.50 -9.34 -2.47
C THR A 66 -17.06 -8.98 -3.84
N GLY A 67 -16.33 -9.29 -4.91
CA GLY A 67 -16.57 -8.67 -6.21
C GLY A 67 -16.41 -7.15 -6.11
N LYS A 68 -17.16 -6.43 -6.94
CA LYS A 68 -17.11 -4.98 -7.02
C LYS A 68 -17.85 -4.31 -5.85
N ILE A 69 -17.12 -3.91 -4.81
CA ILE A 69 -17.65 -3.11 -3.67
C ILE A 69 -17.33 -1.60 -3.77
N GLY A 70 -18.18 -0.72 -3.25
CA GLY A 70 -17.89 0.73 -3.18
C GLY A 70 -17.05 1.09 -1.95
N GLU A 71 -16.33 2.21 -2.00
CA GLU A 71 -15.59 2.73 -0.82
C GLU A 71 -16.52 3.03 0.35
N THR A 72 -17.67 3.65 0.07
CA THR A 72 -18.71 3.98 1.06
C THR A 72 -19.40 2.76 1.67
N ALA A 73 -19.20 1.58 1.09
CA ALA A 73 -19.72 0.32 1.61
C ALA A 73 -18.73 -0.36 2.58
N VAL A 74 -17.61 0.28 2.92
CA VAL A 74 -16.62 -0.22 3.88
C VAL A 74 -16.43 0.81 4.99
N THR A 75 -16.59 0.40 6.24
CA THR A 75 -16.48 1.25 7.42
C THR A 75 -15.64 0.55 8.49
N PRO A 76 -14.40 1.00 8.75
CA PRO A 76 -13.65 0.59 9.91
C PRO A 76 -14.33 1.13 11.17
N VAL A 77 -14.37 0.32 12.22
CA VAL A 77 -14.87 0.74 13.52
C VAL A 77 -13.69 1.37 14.28
N PRO A 78 -13.77 2.67 14.65
CA PRO A 78 -12.67 3.38 15.31
C PRO A 78 -12.15 2.63 16.54
N ASP A 79 -10.84 2.72 16.76
CA ASP A 79 -10.14 2.09 17.89
C ASP A 79 -10.31 0.56 18.01
N THR A 80 -10.69 -0.13 16.93
CA THR A 80 -10.83 -1.60 16.90
C THR A 80 -10.21 -2.21 15.64
N ASP A 81 -10.05 -3.54 15.64
CA ASP A 81 -9.66 -4.34 14.49
C ASP A 81 -10.85 -4.78 13.62
N VAL A 82 -12.03 -4.22 13.86
CA VAL A 82 -13.28 -4.57 13.18
C VAL A 82 -13.53 -3.67 11.98
N VAL A 83 -13.91 -4.29 10.86
CA VAL A 83 -14.36 -3.60 9.65
C VAL A 83 -15.74 -4.12 9.26
N LEU A 84 -16.68 -3.21 9.10
CA LEU A 84 -17.99 -3.49 8.55
C LEU A 84 -17.95 -3.24 7.04
N PHE A 85 -18.54 -4.14 6.27
CA PHE A 85 -18.78 -3.88 4.86
C PHE A 85 -20.10 -4.47 4.41
N THR A 86 -20.73 -3.82 3.44
CA THR A 86 -21.98 -4.27 2.85
C THR A 86 -21.74 -4.74 1.42
N GLN A 87 -22.32 -5.88 1.07
CA GLN A 87 -22.31 -6.39 -0.28
C GLN A 87 -23.76 -6.50 -0.77
N ASP A 88 -24.03 -5.91 -1.92
CA ASP A 88 -25.25 -6.18 -2.67
C ASP A 88 -25.04 -7.50 -3.43
N VAL A 89 -25.89 -8.49 -3.12
CA VAL A 89 -25.84 -9.82 -3.73
C VAL A 89 -26.92 -10.02 -4.80
N GLY A 90 -27.71 -8.99 -5.11
CA GLY A 90 -28.83 -9.06 -6.05
C GLY A 90 -30.11 -9.60 -5.41
#